data_AF-A0A926BT82-F1
#
_entry.id   AF-A0A926BT82-F1
#
_cell.length_a   1.000
_cell.length_b   1.000
_cell.length_c   1.000
_cell.angle_alpha   90.00
_cell.angle_beta   90.00
_cell.angle_gamma   90.00
#
_symmetry.space_group_name_H-M   'P 1'
#
loop_
_entity.id
_entity.type
_entity.pdbx_description
1 polymer ?
#
loop_
_entity_poly.entity_id
_entity_poly.type
_entity_poly.pdbx_seq_one_letter_code
_entity_poly.pdbx_strand_id
1 'polypeptide(L)' 'ASKRVGGLYIAGEALDIAGSVGGYNLQAAFSTGWVAGRAAAMERV' A
#
# COMPACT_ATOMS: atom_id res chain seq x y z
N ALA A 1 -5.21 5.23 1.82
CA ALA A 1 -6.07 5.13 3.01
C ALA A 1 -7.32 4.35 2.66
N SER A 2 -7.82 3.52 3.58
CA SER A 2 -9.14 2.89 3.44
C SER A 2 -10.22 3.97 3.41
N LYS A 3 -11.21 3.80 2.53
CA LYS A 3 -12.36 4.71 2.44
C LYS A 3 -13.44 4.44 3.49
N ARG A 4 -13.38 3.27 4.14
CA ARG A 4 -14.40 2.81 5.10
C ARG A 4 -13.93 2.89 6.55
N VAL A 5 -12.63 2.81 6.78
CA VAL A 5 -12.01 2.79 8.11
C VAL A 5 -10.87 3.79 8.11
N GLY A 6 -11.03 4.91 8.82
CA GLY A 6 -9.95 5.89 9.03
C GLY A 6 -8.79 5.26 9.81
N GLY A 7 -7.55 5.71 9.58
CA GLY A 7 -6.37 5.10 10.20
C GLY A 7 -5.89 3.79 9.57
N LEU A 8 -6.68 3.17 8.67
CA LEU A 8 -6.32 1.89 8.06
C LEU A 8 -5.66 2.08 6.69
N TYR A 9 -4.47 1.49 6.55
CA TYR A 9 -3.69 1.46 5.31
C TYR A 9 -3.31 0.02 4.97
N ILE A 10 -3.38 -0.30 3.68
CA ILE A 10 -3.04 -1.62 3.14
C ILE A 10 -2.02 -1.38 2.02
N ALA A 11 -1.04 -2.27 1.91
CA ALA A 11 0.02 -2.22 0.92
C ALA A 11 0.38 -3.63 0.43
N GLY A 12 1.11 -3.69 -0.68
CA GLY A 12 1.57 -4.93 -1.30
C GLY A 12 0.45 -5.84 -1.78
N GLU A 13 0.71 -7.13 -1.79
CA GLU A 13 -0.15 -8.18 -2.35
C GLU A 13 -1.44 -8.43 -1.55
N ALA A 14 -1.59 -7.80 -0.38
CA ALA A 14 -2.87 -7.74 0.32
C ALA A 14 -3.90 -6.84 -0.40
N LEU A 15 -3.45 -5.98 -1.32
CA LEU A 15 -4.31 -5.28 -2.27
C LEU A 15 -4.63 -6.21 -3.44
N ASP A 16 -5.82 -6.07 -4.01
CA ASP A 16 -6.24 -6.80 -5.22
C ASP A 16 -5.53 -6.24 -6.47
N ILE A 17 -4.22 -6.48 -6.54
CA ILE A 17 -3.33 -6.09 -7.63
C ILE A 17 -2.38 -7.25 -7.93
N ALA A 18 -2.16 -7.52 -9.21
CA ALA A 18 -1.20 -8.52 -9.65
C ALA A 18 -0.45 -8.02 -10.88
N GLY A 19 0.88 -8.10 -10.83
CA GLY A 19 1.77 -7.84 -11.95
C GLY A 19 2.15 -9.12 -12.69
N SER A 20 2.61 -8.98 -13.92
CA SER A 20 3.25 -10.09 -14.64
C SER A 20 4.55 -10.54 -13.96
N VAL A 21 5.04 -11.73 -14.32
CA VAL A 21 6.40 -12.14 -13.93
C VAL A 21 7.41 -11.14 -14.48
N GLY A 22 8.47 -10.85 -13.71
CA GLY A 22 9.46 -9.81 -14.05
C GLY A 22 9.64 -8.74 -12.98
N GLY A 23 9.18 -8.99 -11.75
CA GLY A 23 9.41 -8.10 -10.61
C GLY A 23 8.33 -7.04 -10.35
N TYR A 24 7.25 -7.03 -11.14
CA TYR A 24 6.16 -6.06 -10.97
C TYR A 24 5.46 -6.16 -9.61
N ASN A 25 5.31 -7.36 -9.04
CA ASN A 25 4.77 -7.52 -7.68
C ASN A 25 5.69 -6.92 -6.61
N LEU A 26 7.01 -7.07 -6.77
CA LEU A 26 7.97 -6.44 -5.86
C LEU A 26 7.93 -4.91 -5.99
N GLN A 27 7.89 -4.40 -7.23
CA GLN A 27 7.73 -2.97 -7.48
C GLN A 27 6.44 -2.40 -6.86
N ALA A 28 5.32 -3.11 -7.01
CA ALA A 28 4.05 -2.76 -6.40
C ALA A 28 4.13 -2.80 -4.87
N ALA A 29 4.75 -3.83 -4.28
CA ALA A 29 4.95 -3.94 -2.84
C ALA A 29 5.76 -2.78 -2.27
N PHE A 30 6.91 -2.45 -2.86
CA PHE A 30 7.74 -1.34 -2.37
C PHE A 30 7.07 0.02 -2.56
N SER A 31 6.46 0.26 -3.73
CA SER A 31 5.82 1.55 -4.04
C SER A 31 4.62 1.81 -3.12
N THR A 32 3.74 0.81 -2.98
CA THR A 32 2.56 0.95 -2.12
C THR A 32 2.93 0.97 -0.63
N GLY A 33 3.94 0.19 -0.21
CA GLY A 33 4.46 0.21 1.16
C GLY A 33 4.99 1.59 1.56
N TRP A 34 5.78 2.23 0.69
CA TRP A 34 6.27 3.59 0.92
C TRP A 34 5.13 4.60 1.10
N VAL A 35 4.14 4.59 0.19
CA VAL A 35 3.01 5.52 0.24
C VAL A 35 2.12 5.26 1.46
N ALA A 36 1.81 4.00 1.76
CA ALA A 36 1.02 3.62 2.92
C ALA A 36 1.71 4.03 4.23
N GLY A 37 2.99 3.72 4.40
CA GLY A 37 3.77 4.09 5.58
C GLY A 37 3.87 5.60 5.76
N ARG A 38 4.17 6.34 4.69
CA ARG A 38 4.21 7.81 4.74
C ARG A 38 2.85 8.41 5.10
N ALA A 39 1.77 7.89 4.52
CA ALA A 39 0.43 8.37 4.82
C ALA A 39 0.03 8.07 6.28
N ALA A 40 0.31 6.87 6.77
CA ALA A 40 0.07 6.49 8.16
C ALA A 40 0.86 7.36 9.15
N ALA A 41 2.10 7.72 8.82
CA ALA A 41 2.92 8.60 9.67
C ALA A 41 2.45 10.07 9.66
N MET A 42 1.81 10.53 8.58
CA MET A 42 1.32 11.91 8.44
C MET A 42 -0.13 12.08 8.90
N GLU A 43 -0.88 11.00 9.04
CA GLU A 43 -2.25 11.07 9.55
C GLU A 43 -2.20 11.48 11.03
N ARG A 44 -2.80 12.62 11.33
CA ARG A 44 -2.91 13.12 12.71
C ARG A 44 -3.99 12.27 13.40
N VAL A 45 -3.58 11.54 14.42
CA VAL A 45 -4.48 10.83 15.35
C VAL A 45 -5.28 11.84 16.16
#